data_AF-K2BZB3-F1
#
_entry.id   AF-K2BZB3-F1
#
_cell.length_a   1.000
_cell.length_b   1.000
_cell.length_c   1.000
_cell.angle_alpha   90.00
_cell.angle_beta   90.00
_cell.angle_gamma   90.00
#
_symmetry.space_group_name_H-M   'P 1'
#
loop_
_entity.id
_entity.type
_entity.pdbx_description
1 polymer ?
#
loop_
_entity_poly.entity_id
_entity_poly.type
_entity_poly.pdbx_seq_one_letter_code
_entity_poly.pdbx_strand_id
1 'polypeptide(L)'
;MLDQTEEIIKMEWVKKGLIFKPDASYTWMRTHTWVPVVDDLGRGIFRVYFSGRNDDNLSQTGYFTFNIKEPKKILELSSEPVIKLGKLGSFDDSAAIACTLVNHDEKKYLYYVGWMQGKRVRYYPSIGLAISMDDGKTFQKYSQAPLLDRNNEDPYGMASPFVMFDEGVWRMWYASYRRWD
;
A
#
# COMPACT_ATOMS: atom_id res chain seq x y z
N MET A 1 -24.80 -34.56 8.70
CA MET A 1 -24.90 -33.40 9.59
C MET A 1 -23.62 -33.34 10.39
N LEU A 2 -22.69 -32.45 10.02
CA LEU A 2 -21.55 -32.10 10.85
C LEU A 2 -21.78 -30.66 11.27
N ASP A 3 -22.24 -30.51 12.49
CA ASP A 3 -22.37 -29.24 13.18
C ASP A 3 -21.02 -28.99 13.87
N GLN A 4 -20.11 -28.34 13.16
CA GLN A 4 -18.87 -27.81 13.73
C GLN A 4 -19.08 -26.31 13.88
N THR A 5 -19.64 -25.91 15.02
CA THR A 5 -19.56 -24.51 15.47
C THR A 5 -18.09 -24.21 15.74
N GLU A 6 -17.43 -23.54 14.78
CA GLU A 6 -16.08 -23.00 14.98
C GLU A 6 -16.11 -22.03 16.16
N GLU A 7 -15.33 -22.34 17.19
CA GLU A 7 -15.14 -21.50 18.35
C GLU A 7 -14.40 -20.23 17.90
N ILE A 8 -15.10 -19.11 17.83
CA ILE A 8 -14.52 -17.82 17.44
C ILE A 8 -13.52 -17.41 18.52
N ILE A 9 -12.23 -17.60 18.25
CA ILE A 9 -11.16 -17.11 19.11
C ILE A 9 -11.26 -15.58 19.15
N LYS A 10 -11.70 -15.05 20.29
CA LYS A 10 -11.77 -13.61 20.50
C LYS A 10 -10.35 -13.06 20.66
N MET A 11 -9.86 -12.40 19.62
CA MET A 11 -8.54 -11.78 19.63
C MET A 11 -8.61 -10.43 20.39
N GLU A 12 -7.95 -10.34 21.54
CA GLU A 12 -7.92 -9.11 22.35
C GLU A 12 -6.78 -8.18 21.91
N TRP A 13 -7.15 -7.00 21.41
CA TRP A 13 -6.18 -6.00 20.95
C TRP A 13 -5.85 -4.97 22.03
N VAL A 14 -4.56 -4.82 22.34
CA VAL A 14 -4.05 -3.79 23.26
C VAL A 14 -3.35 -2.68 22.47
N LYS A 15 -3.91 -1.46 22.49
CA LYS A 15 -3.31 -0.29 21.84
C LYS A 15 -1.98 0.10 22.53
N LYS A 16 -0.85 -0.08 21.84
CA LYS A 16 0.50 0.24 22.35
C LYS A 16 0.94 1.70 22.16
N GLY A 17 0.18 2.50 21.41
CA GLY A 17 0.45 3.92 21.17
C GLY A 17 0.88 4.21 19.74
N LEU A 18 1.37 5.43 19.52
CA LEU A 18 1.80 5.94 18.22
C LEU A 18 3.27 5.56 17.96
N ILE A 19 3.54 4.95 16.81
CA ILE A 19 4.90 4.58 16.36
C ILE A 19 5.50 5.67 15.47
N PHE A 20 4.71 6.17 14.52
CA PHE A 20 5.18 7.11 13.50
C PHE A 20 4.11 8.17 13.21
N LYS A 21 4.55 9.39 12.90
CA LYS A 21 3.71 10.53 12.56
C LYS A 21 4.30 11.27 11.37
N PRO A 22 3.51 12.08 10.63
CA PRO A 22 4.05 12.92 9.57
C PRO A 22 5.18 13.83 10.05
N ASP A 23 6.13 14.09 9.16
CA ASP A 23 7.22 15.03 9.36
C ASP A 23 7.20 16.04 8.21
N ALA A 24 6.78 17.27 8.56
CA ALA A 24 6.58 18.34 7.60
C ALA A 24 7.89 18.87 6.97
N SER A 25 9.06 18.39 7.40
CA SER A 25 10.32 18.63 6.69
C SER A 25 10.40 17.90 5.34
N TYR A 26 9.59 16.86 5.12
CA TYR A 26 9.49 16.15 3.85
C TYR A 26 8.31 16.65 3.03
N THR A 27 8.57 17.12 1.81
CA THR A 27 7.56 17.71 0.91
C THR A 27 6.44 16.73 0.54
N TRP A 28 6.73 15.43 0.52
CA TRP A 28 5.79 14.38 0.15
C TRP A 28 4.92 13.88 1.33
N MET A 29 5.22 14.26 2.58
CA MET A 29 4.59 13.74 3.81
C MET A 29 4.31 14.85 4.84
N ARG A 30 3.54 15.84 4.43
CA ARG A 30 3.31 17.07 5.19
C ARG A 30 2.25 16.93 6.29
N THR A 31 1.11 16.30 5.95
CA THR A 31 -0.09 16.39 6.81
C THR A 31 -0.56 15.06 7.39
N HIS A 32 -0.41 13.95 6.66
CA HIS A 32 -0.96 12.65 7.04
C HIS A 32 -0.01 11.51 6.68
N THR A 33 -0.05 10.45 7.49
CA THR A 33 0.56 9.15 7.24
C THR A 33 -0.50 8.08 7.42
N TRP A 34 -0.63 7.17 6.47
CA TRP A 34 -1.77 6.24 6.43
C TRP A 34 -1.47 4.99 5.61
N VAL A 35 -2.28 3.95 5.82
CA VAL A 35 -2.20 2.63 5.12
C VAL A 35 -0.81 1.98 5.28
N PRO A 36 -0.43 1.54 6.50
CA PRO A 36 0.84 0.87 6.71
C PRO A 36 0.84 -0.55 6.12
N VAL A 37 1.92 -0.91 5.42
CA VAL A 37 2.23 -2.25 4.92
C VAL A 37 3.57 -2.68 5.49
N VAL A 38 3.60 -3.81 6.18
CA VAL A 38 4.76 -4.25 6.98
C VAL A 38 5.59 -5.27 6.20
N ASP A 39 6.90 -5.15 6.32
CA ASP A 39 7.92 -6.08 5.80
C ASP A 39 8.87 -6.44 6.95
N ASP A 40 8.97 -7.74 7.25
CA ASP A 40 9.86 -8.25 8.29
C ASP A 40 11.26 -8.42 7.69
N LEU A 41 12.20 -7.59 8.16
CA LEU A 41 13.61 -7.65 7.74
C LEU A 41 14.43 -8.59 8.65
N GLY A 42 13.78 -9.25 9.61
CA GLY A 42 14.38 -10.16 10.57
C GLY A 42 14.96 -9.44 11.80
N ARG A 43 15.28 -10.24 12.82
CA ARG A 43 15.90 -9.77 14.09
C ARG A 43 15.09 -8.68 14.82
N GLY A 44 13.79 -8.63 14.58
CA GLY A 44 12.89 -7.62 15.14
C GLY A 44 12.94 -6.27 14.44
N ILE A 45 13.58 -6.17 13.28
CA ILE A 45 13.58 -4.98 12.43
C ILE A 45 12.46 -5.10 11.42
N PHE A 46 11.60 -4.08 11.36
CA PHE A 46 10.51 -4.01 10.40
C PHE A 46 10.66 -2.77 9.56
N ARG A 47 10.41 -2.91 8.25
CA ARG A 47 10.13 -1.79 7.36
C ARG A 47 8.63 -1.65 7.20
N VAL A 48 8.14 -0.44 7.34
CA VAL A 48 6.73 -0.11 7.15
C VAL A 48 6.65 0.84 5.98
N TYR A 49 6.09 0.36 4.87
CA TYR A 49 5.68 1.21 3.76
C TYR A 49 4.38 1.90 4.14
N PHE A 50 4.28 3.19 3.87
CA PHE A 50 3.09 3.96 4.23
C PHE A 50 2.89 5.07 3.21
N SER A 51 1.65 5.55 3.11
CA SER A 51 1.36 6.73 2.31
C SER A 51 1.58 8.01 3.11
N GLY A 52 2.38 8.93 2.57
CA GLY A 52 2.46 10.33 3.01
C GLY A 52 1.55 11.21 2.16
N ARG A 53 1.04 12.31 2.73
CA ARG A 53 0.22 13.30 2.03
C ARG A 53 0.92 14.65 1.94
N ASN A 54 1.09 15.18 0.74
CA ASN A 54 1.71 16.49 0.50
C ASN A 54 0.72 17.66 0.72
N ASP A 55 1.18 18.89 0.49
CA ASP A 55 0.37 20.11 0.65
C ASP A 55 -0.76 20.21 -0.41
N ASP A 56 -0.63 19.52 -1.54
CA ASP A 56 -1.63 19.47 -2.62
C ASP A 56 -2.70 18.37 -2.39
N ASN A 57 -2.73 17.75 -1.21
CA ASN A 57 -3.63 16.64 -0.87
C ASN A 57 -3.44 15.41 -1.79
N LEU A 58 -2.23 15.23 -2.33
CA LEU A 58 -1.81 14.07 -3.11
C LEU A 58 -0.99 13.12 -2.23
N SER A 59 -1.12 11.82 -2.50
CA SER A 59 -0.55 10.79 -1.62
C SER A 59 0.44 9.88 -2.33
N GLN A 60 1.59 9.65 -1.71
CA GLN A 60 2.68 8.85 -2.28
C GLN A 60 3.23 7.90 -1.22
N THR A 61 3.87 6.80 -1.62
CA THR A 61 4.36 5.80 -0.68
C THR A 61 5.85 5.99 -0.41
N GLY A 62 6.22 6.12 0.85
CA GLY A 62 7.60 5.97 1.34
C GLY A 62 7.68 4.83 2.35
N TYR A 63 8.77 4.76 3.11
CA TYR A 63 8.89 3.82 4.22
C TYR A 63 9.65 4.40 5.40
N PHE A 64 9.42 3.83 6.58
CA PHE A 64 10.35 3.94 7.70
C PHE A 64 10.75 2.54 8.17
N THR A 65 11.90 2.43 8.85
CA THR A 65 12.31 1.21 9.54
C THR A 65 12.42 1.45 11.03
N PHE A 66 12.09 0.44 11.83
CA PHE A 66 12.18 0.52 13.28
C PHE A 66 12.47 -0.86 13.89
N ASN A 67 12.95 -0.87 15.13
CA ASN A 67 13.08 -2.11 15.90
C ASN A 67 11.85 -2.28 16.78
N ILE A 68 11.18 -3.44 16.72
CA ILE A 68 9.99 -3.72 17.53
C ILE A 68 10.27 -3.69 19.05
N LYS A 69 11.52 -3.88 19.46
CA LYS A 69 11.96 -3.76 20.86
C LYS A 69 12.08 -2.30 21.31
N GLU A 70 12.26 -1.37 20.39
CA GLU A 70 12.38 0.08 20.62
C GLU A 70 11.44 0.86 19.68
N PRO A 71 10.11 0.64 19.75
CA PRO A 71 9.18 1.05 18.69
C PRO A 71 9.01 2.56 18.51
N LYS A 72 9.57 3.37 19.41
CA LYS A 72 9.57 4.83 19.32
C LYS A 72 10.79 5.38 18.58
N LYS A 73 11.77 4.53 18.26
CA LYS A 73 13.01 4.91 17.60
C LYS A 73 12.96 4.48 16.14
N ILE A 74 12.82 5.47 15.27
CA ILE A 74 12.93 5.29 13.83
C ILE A 74 14.42 5.14 13.49
N LEU A 75 14.76 4.07 12.77
CA LEU A 75 16.13 3.77 12.35
C LEU A 75 16.45 4.38 10.99
N GLU A 76 15.46 4.41 10.10
CA GLU A 76 15.56 4.95 8.75
C GLU A 76 14.20 5.50 8.34
N LEU A 77 14.19 6.59 7.56
CA LEU A 77 13.02 7.12 6.88
C LEU A 77 13.44 7.43 5.44
N SER A 78 12.65 6.98 4.47
CA SER A 78 12.92 7.25 3.06
C SER A 78 12.87 8.75 2.81
N SER A 79 13.94 9.31 2.24
CA SER A 79 13.99 10.74 1.93
C SER A 79 13.00 11.15 0.83
N GLU A 80 12.76 10.24 -0.11
CA GLU A 80 11.82 10.37 -1.23
C GLU A 80 10.79 9.24 -1.19
N PRO A 81 9.61 9.42 -1.82
CA PRO A 81 8.68 8.31 -2.01
C PRO A 81 9.32 7.21 -2.87
N VAL A 82 9.14 5.96 -2.45
CA VAL A 82 9.52 4.77 -3.21
C VAL A 82 8.47 4.41 -4.27
N ILE A 83 7.21 4.78 -4.07
CA ILE A 83 6.19 4.84 -5.12
C ILE A 83 5.75 6.29 -5.27
N LYS A 84 6.25 6.93 -6.32
CA LYS A 84 5.92 8.32 -6.67
C LYS A 84 4.57 8.40 -7.38
N LEU A 85 3.98 9.59 -7.43
CA LEU A 85 2.84 9.85 -8.32
C LEU A 85 3.21 9.49 -9.75
N GLY A 86 2.22 9.05 -10.51
CA GLY A 86 2.37 8.90 -11.95
C GLY A 86 2.39 10.24 -12.67
N LYS A 87 2.49 10.16 -14.00
CA LYS A 87 2.40 11.37 -14.85
C LYS A 87 0.96 11.88 -14.81
N LEU A 88 0.76 13.17 -15.00
CA LEU A 88 -0.58 13.75 -15.09
C LEU A 88 -1.45 12.96 -16.10
N GLY A 89 -2.63 12.50 -15.64
CA GLY A 89 -3.54 11.68 -16.41
C GLY A 89 -3.29 10.17 -16.34
N SER A 90 -2.24 9.68 -15.66
CA SER A 90 -2.13 8.26 -15.34
C SER A 90 -3.03 7.89 -14.17
N PHE A 91 -3.29 6.60 -14.00
CA PHE A 91 -4.26 6.09 -13.01
C PHE A 91 -3.89 6.39 -11.55
N ASP A 92 -2.63 6.76 -11.31
CA ASP A 92 -2.01 7.00 -10.02
C ASP A 92 -1.39 8.42 -9.95
N ASP A 93 -1.92 9.35 -10.73
CA ASP A 93 -1.43 10.73 -10.79
C ASP A 93 -1.73 11.56 -9.53
N SER A 94 -2.72 11.15 -8.74
CA SER A 94 -3.20 11.88 -7.57
C SER A 94 -2.99 11.13 -6.26
N ALA A 95 -2.92 9.80 -6.31
CA ALA A 95 -2.41 8.99 -5.21
C ALA A 95 -1.74 7.71 -5.71
N ALA A 96 -0.68 7.27 -5.04
CA ALA A 96 -0.04 5.97 -5.23
C ALA A 96 0.27 5.35 -3.85
N ILE A 97 -0.62 4.47 -3.39
CA ILE A 97 -0.71 3.99 -2.00
C ILE A 97 -0.43 2.50 -1.96
N ALA A 98 0.64 2.09 -1.29
CA ALA A 98 0.94 0.68 -1.00
C ALA A 98 -0.23 -0.03 -0.32
N CYS A 99 -0.48 -1.27 -0.71
CA CYS A 99 -1.53 -2.10 -0.13
C CYS A 99 -1.01 -3.47 0.31
N THR A 100 -0.25 -4.16 -0.55
CA THR A 100 0.30 -5.48 -0.20
C THR A 100 1.69 -5.65 -0.76
N LEU A 101 2.58 -6.17 0.08
CA LEU A 101 3.93 -6.56 -0.30
C LEU A 101 4.01 -8.09 -0.32
N VAL A 102 4.53 -8.65 -1.40
CA VAL A 102 4.82 -10.09 -1.51
C VAL A 102 6.31 -10.27 -1.77
N ASN A 103 6.98 -11.01 -0.89
CA ASN A 103 8.37 -11.45 -1.09
C ASN A 103 8.35 -12.77 -1.87
N HIS A 104 8.95 -12.82 -3.06
CA HIS A 104 8.97 -14.02 -3.90
C HIS A 104 10.16 -13.97 -4.89
N ASP A 105 10.89 -15.07 -5.04
CA ASP A 105 12.05 -15.20 -5.95
C ASP A 105 13.05 -14.04 -5.87
N GLU A 106 13.53 -13.74 -4.65
CA GLU A 106 14.50 -12.66 -4.36
C GLU A 106 14.03 -11.24 -4.77
N LYS A 107 12.75 -11.09 -5.09
CA LYS A 107 12.11 -9.82 -5.44
C LYS A 107 11.04 -9.47 -4.43
N LYS A 108 10.74 -8.18 -4.35
CA LYS A 108 9.56 -7.69 -3.64
C LYS A 108 8.55 -7.12 -4.62
N TYR A 109 7.33 -7.63 -4.57
CA TYR A 109 6.20 -7.18 -5.38
C TYR A 109 5.30 -6.32 -4.51
N LEU A 110 5.30 -5.00 -4.74
CA LEU A 110 4.46 -4.06 -4.04
C LEU A 110 3.25 -3.71 -4.90
N TYR A 111 2.13 -4.31 -4.55
CA TYR A 111 0.83 -3.99 -5.11
C TYR A 111 0.30 -2.73 -4.43
N TYR A 112 -0.16 -1.78 -5.24
CA TYR A 112 -0.61 -0.48 -4.77
C TYR A 112 -1.92 -0.09 -5.45
N VAL A 113 -2.68 0.78 -4.81
CA VAL A 113 -3.82 1.46 -5.43
C VAL A 113 -3.39 2.83 -5.91
N GLY A 114 -3.67 3.11 -7.18
CA GLY A 114 -3.55 4.41 -7.80
C GLY A 114 -4.89 5.13 -7.81
N TRP A 115 -4.92 6.41 -7.46
CA TRP A 115 -6.09 7.27 -7.65
C TRP A 115 -5.80 8.34 -8.69
N MET A 116 -6.72 8.48 -9.64
CA MET A 116 -6.81 9.62 -10.54
C MET A 116 -8.03 10.46 -10.17
N GLN A 117 -7.86 11.76 -9.94
CA GLN A 117 -8.97 12.64 -9.60
C GLN A 117 -9.99 12.74 -10.75
N GLY A 118 -11.27 12.83 -10.40
CA GLY A 118 -12.36 12.95 -11.37
C GLY A 118 -13.06 14.31 -11.27
N LYS A 119 -13.65 14.76 -12.38
CA LYS A 119 -14.47 16.00 -12.42
C LYS A 119 -15.91 15.77 -11.94
N ARG A 120 -16.52 14.64 -12.32
CA ARG A 120 -17.92 14.31 -12.00
C ARG A 120 -18.06 13.39 -10.79
N VAL A 121 -17.05 12.57 -10.55
CA VAL A 121 -16.89 11.73 -9.37
C VAL A 121 -15.56 12.07 -8.75
N ARG A 122 -15.37 11.79 -7.45
CA ARG A 122 -14.21 12.32 -6.70
C ARG A 122 -12.87 11.80 -7.23
N TYR A 123 -12.80 10.52 -7.56
CA TYR A 123 -11.59 9.87 -8.05
C TYR A 123 -11.92 8.57 -8.78
N TYR A 124 -10.92 7.93 -9.36
CA TYR A 124 -11.00 6.62 -9.98
C TYR A 124 -9.88 5.73 -9.43
N PRO A 125 -10.21 4.67 -8.67
CA PRO A 125 -9.21 3.75 -8.16
C PRO A 125 -8.86 2.68 -9.19
N SER A 126 -7.57 2.41 -9.37
CA SER A 126 -7.07 1.27 -10.15
C SER A 126 -5.87 0.63 -9.45
N ILE A 127 -5.60 -0.63 -9.75
CA ILE A 127 -4.52 -1.39 -9.10
C ILE A 127 -3.27 -1.31 -9.96
N GLY A 128 -2.12 -1.08 -9.33
CA GLY A 128 -0.80 -1.12 -9.95
C GLY A 128 0.13 -2.12 -9.26
N LEU A 129 1.25 -2.42 -9.93
CA LEU A 129 2.34 -3.22 -9.40
C LEU A 129 3.66 -2.44 -9.55
N ALA A 130 4.48 -2.48 -8.51
CA ALA A 130 5.87 -2.07 -8.57
C ALA A 130 6.77 -3.16 -8.00
N ILE A 131 7.97 -3.31 -8.56
CA ILE A 131 8.87 -4.41 -8.26
C ILE A 131 10.19 -3.83 -7.73
N SER A 132 10.67 -4.37 -6.63
CA SER A 132 11.99 -4.07 -6.07
C SER A 132 12.92 -5.26 -6.29
N MET A 133 14.18 -4.94 -6.61
CA MET A 133 15.31 -5.87 -6.70
C MET A 133 16.44 -5.50 -5.71
N ASP A 134 16.20 -4.53 -4.82
CA ASP A 134 17.18 -3.99 -3.87
C ASP A 134 16.69 -4.06 -2.42
N ASP A 135 15.99 -5.15 -2.10
CA ASP A 135 15.39 -5.42 -0.79
C ASP A 135 14.41 -4.32 -0.35
N GLY A 136 13.64 -3.77 -1.28
CA GLY A 136 12.56 -2.83 -1.01
C GLY A 136 13.01 -1.40 -0.70
N LYS A 137 14.26 -1.04 -1.00
CA LYS A 137 14.74 0.34 -0.87
C LYS A 137 14.22 1.22 -2.01
N THR A 138 14.11 0.65 -3.21
CA THR A 138 13.52 1.30 -4.37
C THR A 138 12.57 0.35 -5.09
N PHE A 139 11.61 0.92 -5.82
CA PHE A 139 10.64 0.16 -6.59
C PHE A 139 10.51 0.76 -8.00
N GLN A 140 10.50 -0.11 -9.00
CA GLN A 140 10.18 0.24 -10.37
C GLN A 140 8.73 -0.15 -10.66
N LYS A 141 7.91 0.81 -11.09
CA LYS A 141 6.54 0.52 -11.57
C LYS A 141 6.61 -0.44 -12.75
N TYR A 142 5.85 -1.52 -12.68
CA TYR A 142 5.76 -2.53 -13.74
C TYR A 142 5.16 -1.96 -15.03
N SER A 143 4.17 -1.05 -14.88
CA SER A 143 3.48 -0.39 -15.99
C SER A 143 3.09 1.05 -15.62
N GLN A 144 2.91 1.90 -16.63
CA GLN A 144 2.26 3.21 -16.48
C GLN A 144 0.72 3.09 -16.53
N ALA A 145 0.20 2.00 -17.09
CA ALA A 145 -1.21 1.66 -17.06
C ALA A 145 -1.53 0.81 -15.81
N PRO A 146 -2.80 0.74 -15.38
CA PRO A 146 -3.24 -0.21 -14.37
C PRO A 146 -2.82 -1.65 -14.70
N LEU A 147 -2.59 -2.44 -13.65
CA LEU A 147 -2.37 -3.88 -13.76
C LEU A 147 -3.65 -4.62 -14.19
N LEU A 148 -4.81 -4.12 -13.73
CA LEU A 148 -6.12 -4.64 -14.08
C LEU A 148 -6.92 -3.54 -14.79
N ASP A 149 -7.43 -3.87 -15.96
CA ASP A 149 -8.35 -3.00 -16.69
C ASP A 149 -9.76 -3.10 -16.10
N ARG A 150 -10.53 -2.01 -16.26
CA ARG A 150 -11.96 -2.04 -15.97
C ARG A 150 -12.68 -2.95 -16.95
N ASN A 151 -13.70 -3.63 -16.45
CA ASN A 151 -14.52 -4.53 -17.23
C ASN A 151 -15.98 -4.43 -16.76
N ASN A 152 -16.87 -5.28 -17.28
CA ASN A 152 -18.29 -5.26 -16.90
C ASN A 152 -18.55 -5.63 -15.44
N GLU A 153 -17.65 -6.40 -14.82
CA GLU A 153 -17.69 -6.70 -13.39
C GLU A 153 -17.11 -5.53 -12.57
N ASP A 154 -16.06 -4.88 -13.06
CA ASP A 154 -15.40 -3.77 -12.35
C ASP A 154 -15.49 -2.43 -13.09
N PRO A 155 -16.71 -1.89 -13.35
CA PRO A 155 -16.86 -0.75 -14.24
C PRO A 155 -16.44 0.60 -13.64
N TYR A 156 -16.39 0.72 -12.30
CA TYR A 156 -16.10 1.99 -11.62
C TYR A 156 -14.69 2.09 -11.04
N GLY A 157 -14.04 0.96 -10.78
CA GLY A 157 -12.67 0.89 -10.28
C GLY A 157 -12.44 -0.24 -9.27
N MET A 158 -11.16 -0.47 -8.98
CA MET A 158 -10.69 -1.54 -8.10
C MET A 158 -9.68 -0.97 -7.11
N ALA A 159 -9.78 -1.35 -5.84
CA ALA A 159 -8.97 -0.80 -4.76
C ALA A 159 -8.54 -1.87 -3.76
N SER A 160 -7.63 -1.49 -2.86
CA SER A 160 -7.20 -2.29 -1.70
C SER A 160 -6.82 -3.74 -2.05
N PRO A 161 -5.91 -3.96 -3.02
CA PRO A 161 -5.50 -5.31 -3.37
C PRO A 161 -4.78 -5.98 -2.20
N PHE A 162 -5.25 -7.18 -1.87
CA PHE A 162 -4.55 -8.17 -1.07
C PHE A 162 -4.05 -9.28 -1.98
N VAL A 163 -2.75 -9.51 -2.01
CA VAL A 163 -2.11 -10.50 -2.88
C VAL A 163 -1.33 -11.50 -2.06
N MET A 164 -1.45 -12.76 -2.45
CA MET A 164 -0.72 -13.86 -1.86
C MET A 164 -0.21 -14.79 -2.96
N PHE A 165 1.01 -15.26 -2.79
CA PHE A 165 1.52 -16.40 -3.56
C PHE A 165 1.41 -17.64 -2.68
N ASP A 166 0.63 -18.62 -3.13
CA ASP A 166 0.36 -19.85 -2.38
C ASP A 166 0.20 -21.02 -3.34
N GLU A 167 0.81 -22.15 -3.01
CA GLU A 167 0.78 -23.39 -3.81
C GLU A 167 1.14 -23.20 -5.31
N GLY A 168 2.09 -22.31 -5.60
CA GLY A 168 2.51 -22.02 -6.98
C GLY A 168 1.58 -21.06 -7.74
N VAL A 169 0.55 -20.52 -7.07
CA VAL A 169 -0.48 -19.68 -7.68
C VAL A 169 -0.49 -18.29 -7.05
N TRP A 170 -0.53 -17.27 -7.90
CA TRP A 170 -0.80 -15.90 -7.48
C TRP A 170 -2.30 -15.70 -7.32
N ARG A 171 -2.73 -15.27 -6.13
CA ARG A 171 -4.13 -14.97 -5.81
C ARG A 171 -4.25 -13.52 -5.38
N MET A 172 -5.23 -12.80 -5.92
CA MET A 172 -5.54 -11.42 -5.55
C MET A 172 -7.00 -11.29 -5.14
N TRP A 173 -7.24 -10.66 -4.01
CA TRP A 173 -8.54 -10.17 -3.56
C TRP A 173 -8.51 -8.65 -3.59
N TYR A 174 -9.59 -8.02 -4.02
CA TYR A 174 -9.66 -6.57 -4.11
C TYR A 174 -11.09 -6.08 -3.91
N ALA A 175 -11.21 -4.81 -3.54
CA ALA A 175 -12.49 -4.13 -3.48
C ALA A 175 -12.92 -3.70 -4.89
N SER A 176 -14.09 -4.16 -5.33
CA SER A 176 -14.73 -3.76 -6.58
C SER A 176 -15.76 -2.67 -6.32
N TYR A 177 -15.65 -1.54 -7.03
CA TYR A 177 -16.61 -0.45 -6.90
C TYR A 177 -17.73 -0.70 -7.91
N ARG A 178 -18.97 -0.82 -7.41
CA ARG A 178 -20.15 -1.19 -8.23
C ARG A 178 -21.11 -0.02 -8.50
N ARG A 179 -20.97 1.10 -7.79
CA ARG A 179 -21.69 2.36 -8.02
C ARG A 179 -21.03 3.52 -7.26
N TRP A 180 -21.49 4.75 -7.51
CA TRP A 180 -20.97 5.97 -6.85
C TRP A 180 -21.95 6.63 -5.87
N ASP A 181 -23.23 6.25 -5.91
CA ASP A 181 -24.33 6.73 -5.06
C ASP A 181 -24.54 5.89 -3.79
#